data_AF-A0A8T1K1Y6-F1
#
_entry.id   AF-A0A8T1K1Y6-F1
#
_cell.length_a   1.000
_cell.length_b   1.000
_cell.length_c   1.000
_cell.angle_alpha   90.00
_cell.angle_beta   90.00
_cell.angle_gamma   90.00
#
_symmetry.space_group_name_H-M   'P 1'
#
loop_
_entity.id
_entity.type
_entity.pdbx_description
1 polymer ?
#
loop_
_entity_poly.entity_id
_entity_poly.type
_entity_poly.pdbx_seq_one_letter_code
_entity_poly.pdbx_strand_id
1 'polypeptide(L)'
;MCDEMRRNYSEEEDVMLLRQVLGDRPFQAQRGKITGAWNALAAKLVADDSFPRLKLSGKNAQSHFDKLVKTRRQENEESMAASGVSEEESEKALLLDELIELVDDHTESVCAAKAADTLKRQREEEASATARRLAMETLGEDQERSPQGKRLKREELLKDMMPELKEKELQDKREARKLMAAQREADRDHMLAVAQAVSKSIVDLISLSKKG
;
A
#
# COMPACT_ATOMS: atom_id res chain seq x y z
N MET A 1 36.62 -25.91 -31.43
CA MET A 1 36.65 -24.48 -31.82
C MET A 1 35.63 -24.29 -32.92
N CYS A 2 34.54 -23.60 -32.62
CA CYS A 2 33.69 -22.94 -33.61
C CYS A 2 33.32 -21.59 -32.98
N ASP A 3 33.71 -20.53 -33.68
CA ASP A 3 33.56 -19.14 -33.33
C ASP A 3 32.05 -18.79 -33.31
N GLU A 4 31.45 -18.78 -32.13
CA GLU A 4 30.05 -18.38 -31.95
C GLU A 4 30.02 -16.84 -31.95
N MET A 5 30.24 -16.26 -33.15
CA MET A 5 30.07 -14.83 -33.37
C MET A 5 28.74 -14.41 -32.75
N ARG A 6 28.76 -13.39 -31.88
CA ARG A 6 27.57 -12.90 -31.18
C ARG A 6 26.46 -12.60 -32.18
N ARG A 7 25.49 -13.51 -32.31
CA ARG A 7 24.30 -13.30 -33.13
C ARG A 7 23.45 -12.23 -32.47
N ASN A 8 23.32 -11.08 -33.11
CA ASN A 8 22.43 -9.99 -32.67
C ASN A 8 20.98 -10.46 -32.64
N TYR A 9 20.18 -9.89 -31.74
CA TYR A 9 18.75 -10.16 -31.69
C TYR A 9 18.05 -9.55 -32.90
N SER A 10 17.15 -10.32 -33.50
CA SER A 10 16.19 -9.83 -34.50
C SER A 10 14.93 -9.29 -33.82
N GLU A 11 14.16 -8.50 -34.54
CA GLU A 11 12.91 -7.94 -34.01
C GLU A 11 11.88 -9.01 -33.62
N GLU A 12 11.80 -10.11 -34.38
CA GLU A 12 10.94 -11.24 -34.04
C GLU A 12 11.38 -11.92 -32.73
N GLU A 13 12.69 -12.09 -32.53
CA GLU A 13 13.25 -12.62 -31.28
C GLU A 13 12.97 -11.67 -30.10
N ASP A 14 13.01 -10.36 -30.33
CA ASP A 14 12.64 -9.36 -29.33
C ASP A 14 11.17 -9.49 -28.94
N VAL A 15 10.25 -9.56 -29.93
CA VAL A 15 8.81 -9.71 -29.67
C VAL A 15 8.51 -11.00 -28.91
N MET A 16 9.10 -12.13 -29.30
CA MET A 16 8.94 -13.40 -28.58
C MET A 16 9.45 -13.31 -27.14
N LEU A 17 10.62 -12.71 -26.94
CA LEU A 17 11.18 -12.47 -25.60
C LEU A 17 10.22 -11.61 -24.76
N LEU A 18 9.74 -10.50 -25.31
CA LEU A 18 8.87 -9.55 -24.61
C LEU A 18 7.52 -10.17 -24.23
N ARG A 19 6.88 -10.90 -25.16
CA ARG A 19 5.64 -11.64 -24.86
C ARG A 19 5.85 -12.64 -23.71
N GLN A 20 6.97 -13.38 -23.72
CA GLN A 20 7.27 -14.31 -22.64
C GLN A 20 7.55 -13.60 -21.31
N VAL A 21 8.25 -12.46 -21.34
CA VAL A 21 8.50 -11.63 -20.15
C VAL A 21 7.20 -11.09 -19.57
N LEU A 22 6.25 -10.68 -20.43
CA LEU A 22 4.94 -10.20 -20.01
C LEU A 22 4.11 -11.31 -19.33
N GLY A 23 4.18 -12.53 -19.85
CA GLY A 23 3.50 -13.69 -19.26
C GLY A 23 4.13 -14.18 -17.94
N ASP A 24 5.45 -14.32 -17.89
CA ASP A 24 6.15 -14.93 -16.74
C ASP A 24 6.56 -13.94 -15.65
N ARG A 25 6.66 -12.65 -15.98
CA ARG A 25 7.03 -11.54 -15.09
C ARG A 25 8.25 -11.83 -14.21
N PRO A 26 9.39 -12.24 -14.78
CA PRO A 26 10.57 -12.64 -14.02
C PRO A 26 11.14 -11.52 -13.13
N PHE A 27 10.89 -10.25 -13.47
CA PHE A 27 11.28 -9.07 -12.69
C PHE A 27 10.48 -8.90 -11.39
N GLN A 28 9.28 -9.50 -11.27
CA GLN A 28 8.47 -9.48 -10.05
C GLN A 28 8.80 -10.64 -9.09
N ALA A 29 9.76 -11.49 -9.44
CA ALA A 29 10.14 -12.62 -8.61
C ALA A 29 10.72 -12.17 -7.26
N GLN A 30 10.44 -12.95 -6.21
CA GLN A 30 10.94 -12.69 -4.86
C GLN A 30 12.47 -12.51 -4.85
N ARG A 31 12.99 -11.63 -3.98
CA ARG A 31 14.43 -11.42 -3.78
C ARG A 31 15.16 -12.76 -3.61
N GLY A 32 16.20 -12.98 -4.41
CA GLY A 32 16.97 -14.23 -4.45
C GLY A 32 16.44 -15.29 -5.42
N LYS A 33 15.24 -15.13 -5.99
CA LYS A 33 14.67 -16.02 -7.02
C LYS A 33 14.65 -15.42 -8.42
N ILE A 34 14.97 -14.13 -8.56
CA ILE A 34 15.00 -13.41 -9.84
C ILE A 34 15.84 -14.14 -10.90
N THR A 35 17.07 -14.53 -10.58
CA THR A 35 17.93 -15.29 -11.50
C THR A 35 17.30 -16.62 -11.93
N GLY A 36 16.62 -17.30 -11.00
CA GLY A 36 15.90 -18.54 -11.30
C GLY A 36 14.72 -18.32 -12.24
N ALA A 37 13.95 -17.23 -12.04
CA ALA A 37 12.82 -16.88 -12.90
C ALA A 37 13.27 -16.55 -14.33
N TRP A 38 14.36 -15.79 -14.49
CA TRP A 38 14.94 -15.53 -15.81
C TRP A 38 15.49 -16.79 -16.48
N ASN A 39 16.10 -17.71 -15.73
CA ASN A 39 16.55 -19.00 -16.27
C ASN A 39 15.37 -19.88 -16.71
N ALA A 40 14.27 -19.90 -15.93
CA ALA A 40 13.06 -20.61 -16.30
C ALA A 40 12.42 -20.04 -17.57
N LEU A 41 12.34 -18.71 -17.68
CA LEU A 41 11.88 -18.02 -18.88
C LEU A 41 12.74 -18.39 -20.10
N ALA A 42 14.06 -18.33 -19.97
CA ALA A 42 14.97 -18.67 -21.05
C ALA A 42 14.85 -20.13 -21.49
N ALA A 43 14.65 -21.05 -20.54
CA ALA A 43 14.41 -22.46 -20.83
C ALA A 43 13.10 -22.67 -21.59
N LYS A 44 12.03 -21.94 -21.25
CA LYS A 44 10.76 -21.98 -21.99
C LYS A 44 10.92 -21.49 -23.43
N LEU A 45 11.59 -20.36 -23.64
CA LEU A 45 11.86 -19.84 -24.98
C LEU A 45 12.66 -20.83 -25.83
N VAL A 46 13.71 -21.43 -25.29
CA VAL A 46 14.52 -22.42 -26.02
C VAL A 46 13.75 -23.71 -26.32
N ALA A 47 12.73 -24.04 -25.51
CA ALA A 47 11.88 -25.21 -25.74
C ALA A 47 10.77 -24.96 -26.78
N ASP A 48 10.53 -23.71 -27.19
CA ASP A 48 9.61 -23.37 -28.26
C ASP A 48 10.32 -23.50 -29.62
N ASP A 49 9.83 -24.40 -30.48
CA ASP A 49 10.37 -24.63 -31.83
C ASP A 49 10.35 -23.38 -32.72
N SER A 50 9.49 -22.41 -32.39
CA SER A 50 9.37 -21.13 -33.09
C SER A 50 10.51 -20.18 -32.74
N PHE A 51 11.19 -20.38 -31.60
CA PHE A 51 12.23 -19.48 -31.14
C PHE A 51 13.56 -19.77 -31.87
N PRO A 52 14.11 -18.81 -32.65
CA PRO A 52 15.24 -19.08 -33.54
C PRO A 52 16.58 -19.43 -32.86
N ARG A 53 16.67 -19.36 -31.52
CA ARG A 53 17.91 -19.60 -30.76
C ARG A 53 17.88 -20.92 -30.00
N LEU A 54 18.86 -21.76 -30.32
CA LEU A 54 19.10 -23.04 -29.65
C LEU A 54 19.60 -22.93 -28.20
N LYS A 55 20.14 -21.77 -27.81
CA LYS A 55 20.68 -21.53 -26.46
C LYS A 55 20.41 -20.10 -26.04
N LEU A 56 19.79 -19.95 -24.86
CA LEU A 56 19.56 -18.68 -24.19
C LEU A 56 19.79 -18.89 -22.69
N SER A 57 20.57 -18.01 -22.06
CA SER A 57 20.71 -17.99 -20.60
C SER A 57 19.80 -16.91 -20.01
N GLY A 58 19.31 -17.13 -18.79
CA GLY A 58 18.47 -16.13 -18.11
C GLY A 58 19.17 -14.78 -17.97
N LYS A 59 20.49 -14.79 -17.71
CA LYS A 59 21.30 -13.57 -17.66
C LYS A 59 21.34 -12.81 -18.99
N ASN A 60 21.45 -13.54 -20.11
CA ASN A 60 21.45 -12.92 -21.44
C ASN A 60 20.07 -12.38 -21.81
N ALA A 61 18.99 -13.11 -21.47
CA ALA A 61 17.62 -12.67 -21.64
C ALA A 61 17.33 -11.40 -20.84
N GLN A 62 17.69 -11.41 -19.55
CA GLN A 62 17.56 -10.25 -18.67
C GLN A 62 18.35 -9.04 -19.21
N SER A 63 19.64 -9.24 -19.51
CA SER A 63 20.47 -8.14 -20.02
C SER A 63 19.98 -7.58 -21.35
N HIS A 64 19.31 -8.38 -22.17
CA HIS A 64 18.74 -7.92 -23.42
C HIS A 64 17.44 -7.16 -23.19
N PHE A 65 16.56 -7.67 -22.33
CA PHE A 65 15.36 -6.97 -21.87
C PHE A 65 15.69 -5.59 -21.28
N ASP A 66 16.67 -5.51 -20.38
CA ASP A 66 17.10 -4.23 -19.76
C ASP A 66 17.56 -3.21 -20.80
N LYS A 67 18.21 -3.67 -21.89
CA LYS A 67 18.61 -2.80 -23.01
C LYS A 67 17.41 -2.30 -23.79
N LEU A 68 16.46 -3.18 -24.11
CA LEU A 68 15.24 -2.81 -24.84
C LEU A 68 14.42 -1.78 -24.07
N VAL A 69 14.22 -2.01 -22.76
CA VAL A 69 13.55 -1.06 -21.86
C VAL A 69 14.26 0.29 -21.85
N LYS A 70 15.58 0.30 -21.74
CA LYS A 70 16.36 1.55 -21.74
C LYS A 70 16.22 2.31 -23.06
N THR A 71 16.30 1.61 -24.18
CA THR A 71 16.15 2.21 -25.51
C THR A 71 14.75 2.79 -25.70
N ARG A 72 13.68 2.05 -25.34
CA ARG A 72 12.30 2.55 -25.48
C ARG A 72 12.05 3.78 -24.62
N ARG A 73 12.58 3.84 -23.39
CA ARG A 73 12.45 5.03 -22.54
C ARG A 73 13.09 6.27 -23.18
N GLN A 74 14.25 6.10 -23.81
CA GLN A 74 14.93 7.18 -24.52
C GLN A 74 14.11 7.63 -25.75
N GLU A 75 13.60 6.69 -26.54
CA GLU A 75 12.71 6.99 -27.67
C GLU A 75 11.46 7.75 -27.23
N ASN A 76 10.80 7.32 -26.15
CA ASN A 76 9.61 8.00 -25.62
C ASN A 76 9.93 9.44 -25.16
N GLU A 77 11.08 9.67 -24.54
CA GLU A 77 11.53 11.01 -24.14
C GLU A 77 11.80 11.90 -25.36
N GLU A 78 12.47 11.37 -26.38
CA GLU A 78 12.76 12.07 -27.64
C GLU A 78 11.47 12.39 -28.41
N SER A 79 10.53 11.45 -28.51
CA SER A 79 9.21 11.65 -29.15
C SER A 79 8.35 12.68 -28.40
N MET A 80 8.37 12.66 -27.06
CA MET A 80 7.69 13.67 -26.24
C MET A 80 8.29 15.07 -26.42
N ALA A 81 9.61 15.18 -26.59
CA ALA A 81 10.30 16.44 -26.86
C ALA A 81 10.03 16.95 -28.29
N ALA A 82 9.93 16.05 -29.27
CA ALA A 82 9.72 16.35 -30.69
C ALA A 82 8.24 16.45 -31.07
N SER A 83 7.44 17.26 -30.37
CA SER A 83 6.06 17.63 -30.74
C SER A 83 5.20 16.49 -31.35
N GLY A 84 5.18 15.31 -30.70
CA GLY A 84 4.06 14.35 -30.72
C GLY A 84 3.48 13.98 -32.10
N VAL A 85 4.32 13.68 -33.10
CA VAL A 85 3.82 12.95 -34.29
C VAL A 85 3.74 11.46 -33.92
N SER A 86 2.52 10.94 -33.85
CA SER A 86 2.24 9.51 -33.67
C SER A 86 2.64 8.77 -34.95
N GLU A 87 3.73 8.02 -34.87
CA GLU A 87 4.04 6.96 -35.82
C GLU A 87 3.23 5.71 -35.46
N GLU A 88 3.08 4.79 -36.42
CA GLU A 88 2.45 3.49 -36.19
C GLU A 88 3.26 2.72 -35.14
N GLU A 89 2.67 2.50 -33.96
CA GLU A 89 3.33 1.80 -32.86
C GLU A 89 3.47 0.32 -33.20
N SER A 90 4.72 -0.11 -33.41
CA SER A 90 5.02 -1.53 -33.62
C SER A 90 4.60 -2.35 -32.40
N GLU A 91 4.28 -3.63 -32.60
CA GLU A 91 3.96 -4.52 -31.48
C GLU A 91 5.05 -4.51 -30.40
N LYS A 92 6.31 -4.45 -30.82
CA LYS A 92 7.45 -4.35 -29.91
C LYS A 92 7.37 -3.10 -29.03
N ALA A 93 6.98 -1.95 -29.59
CA ALA A 93 6.81 -0.71 -28.85
C ALA A 93 5.69 -0.82 -27.81
N LEU A 94 4.53 -1.34 -28.20
CA LEU A 94 3.38 -1.56 -27.31
C LEU A 94 3.73 -2.50 -26.13
N LEU A 95 4.39 -3.62 -26.43
CA LEU A 95 4.83 -4.56 -25.40
C LEU A 95 5.85 -3.93 -24.45
N LEU A 96 6.75 -3.10 -24.96
CA LEU A 96 7.74 -2.42 -24.12
C LEU A 96 7.10 -1.36 -23.23
N ASP A 97 6.12 -0.60 -23.72
CA ASP A 97 5.43 0.41 -22.93
C ASP A 97 4.63 -0.24 -21.77
N GLU A 98 3.90 -1.33 -22.04
CA GLU A 98 3.21 -2.10 -20.99
C GLU A 98 4.20 -2.69 -19.97
N LEU A 99 5.31 -3.27 -20.44
CA LEU A 99 6.33 -3.85 -19.56
C LEU A 99 7.06 -2.77 -18.73
N ILE A 100 7.25 -1.57 -19.28
CA ILE A 100 7.80 -0.43 -18.57
C ILE A 100 6.89 -0.03 -17.41
N GLU A 101 5.59 0.12 -17.66
CA GLU A 101 4.60 0.45 -16.63
C GLU A 101 4.62 -0.59 -15.50
N LEU A 102 4.59 -1.90 -15.85
CA LEU A 102 4.64 -2.97 -14.87
C LEU A 102 5.94 -3.01 -14.04
N VAL A 103 7.07 -2.65 -14.65
CA VAL A 103 8.38 -2.58 -13.96
C VAL A 103 8.41 -1.39 -13.00
N ASP A 104 7.89 -0.24 -13.42
CA ASP A 104 7.85 0.98 -12.60
C ASP A 104 6.91 0.80 -11.41
N ASP A 105 5.69 0.31 -11.64
CA ASP A 105 4.73 -0.03 -10.59
C ASP A 105 5.31 -0.99 -9.55
N HIS A 106 6.01 -2.04 -10.00
CA HIS A 106 6.65 -2.99 -9.10
C HIS A 106 7.77 -2.32 -8.29
N THR A 107 8.57 -1.48 -8.94
CA THR A 107 9.67 -0.76 -8.31
C THR A 107 9.15 0.21 -7.25
N GLU A 108 8.11 0.98 -7.57
CA GLU A 108 7.45 1.90 -6.64
C GLU A 108 6.85 1.16 -5.45
N SER A 109 6.14 0.05 -5.69
CA SER A 109 5.58 -0.80 -4.63
C SER A 109 6.66 -1.31 -3.66
N VAL A 110 7.78 -1.81 -4.20
CA VAL A 110 8.90 -2.31 -3.39
C VAL A 110 9.58 -1.17 -2.62
N CYS A 111 9.74 0.01 -3.22
CA CYS A 111 10.31 1.19 -2.57
C CYS A 111 9.40 1.70 -1.44
N ALA A 112 8.09 1.79 -1.68
CA ALA A 112 7.11 2.19 -0.68
C ALA A 112 7.08 1.23 0.52
N ALA A 113 7.11 -0.08 0.27
CA ALA A 113 7.19 -1.09 1.33
C ALA A 113 8.45 -0.93 2.19
N LYS A 114 9.62 -0.76 1.55
CA LYS A 114 10.89 -0.52 2.27
C LYS A 114 10.86 0.79 3.07
N ALA A 115 10.28 1.86 2.52
CA ALA A 115 10.16 3.13 3.22
C ALA A 115 9.25 3.02 4.45
N ALA A 116 8.12 2.32 4.33
CA ALA A 116 7.21 2.05 5.43
C ALA A 116 7.87 1.23 6.55
N ASP A 117 8.60 0.16 6.20
CA ASP A 117 9.36 -0.64 7.16
C ASP A 117 10.43 0.19 7.88
N THR A 118 11.13 1.05 7.14
CA THR A 118 12.18 1.91 7.71
C THR A 118 11.59 2.95 8.67
N LEU A 119 10.46 3.57 8.31
CA LEU A 119 9.75 4.52 9.16
C LEU A 119 9.19 3.85 10.42
N LYS A 120 8.67 2.63 10.31
CA LYS A 120 8.20 1.85 11.46
C LYS A 120 9.34 1.58 12.43
N ARG A 121 10.49 1.13 11.92
CA ARG A 121 11.69 0.89 12.73
C ARG A 121 12.17 2.17 13.43
N GLN A 122 12.18 3.31 12.71
CA GLN A 122 12.55 4.60 13.30
C GLN A 122 11.60 4.99 14.44
N ARG A 123 10.28 4.84 14.26
CA ARG A 123 9.31 5.12 15.33
C ARG A 123 9.49 4.21 16.54
N GLU A 124 9.74 2.92 16.33
CA GLU A 124 10.04 1.98 17.42
C GLU A 124 11.32 2.36 18.17
N GLU A 125 12.35 2.78 17.44
CA GLU A 125 13.62 3.23 18.01
C GLU A 125 13.49 4.54 18.81
N GLU A 126 12.74 5.51 18.29
CA GLU A 126 12.42 6.78 18.96
C GLU A 126 11.58 6.56 20.23
N ALA A 127 10.54 5.73 20.15
CA ALA A 127 9.73 5.37 21.31
C ALA A 127 10.58 4.67 22.39
N SER A 128 11.45 3.76 21.98
CA SER A 128 12.40 3.07 22.85
C SER A 128 13.40 4.04 23.50
N ALA A 129 13.94 5.00 22.73
CA ALA A 129 14.84 6.03 23.24
C ALA A 129 14.15 6.96 24.24
N THR A 130 12.89 7.30 23.97
CA THR A 130 12.06 8.13 24.87
C THR A 130 11.78 7.39 26.17
N ALA A 131 11.42 6.11 26.11
CA ALA A 131 11.22 5.28 27.29
C ALA A 131 12.50 5.17 28.14
N ARG A 132 13.67 4.99 27.51
CA ARG A 132 14.96 4.99 28.23
C ARG A 132 15.24 6.34 28.91
N ARG A 133 14.98 7.45 28.23
CA ARG A 133 15.18 8.80 28.79
C ARG A 133 14.29 9.04 30.01
N LEU A 134 13.00 8.77 29.88
CA LEU A 134 12.03 8.94 30.97
C LEU A 134 12.38 8.05 32.17
N ALA A 135 12.78 6.79 31.93
CA ALA A 135 13.22 5.90 33.01
C ALA A 135 14.46 6.45 33.75
N MET A 136 15.46 6.97 33.03
CA MET A 136 16.65 7.57 33.63
C MET A 136 16.35 8.84 34.43
N GLU A 137 15.43 9.68 33.94
CA GLU A 137 14.98 10.88 34.64
C GLU A 137 14.28 10.52 35.97
N THR A 138 13.33 9.58 35.94
CA THR A 138 12.65 9.12 37.17
C THR A 138 13.59 8.50 38.19
N LEU A 139 14.64 7.80 37.73
CA LEU A 139 15.66 7.21 38.62
C LEU A 139 16.55 8.30 39.25
N GLY A 140 16.91 9.33 38.49
CA GLY A 140 17.68 10.48 38.98
C GLY A 140 16.91 11.31 40.01
N GLU A 141 15.62 11.55 39.79
CA GLU A 141 14.75 12.23 40.76
C GLU A 141 14.59 11.46 42.08
N ASP A 142 14.66 10.13 42.04
CA ASP A 142 14.62 9.28 43.23
C ASP A 142 15.93 9.28 44.02
N GLN A 143 17.07 9.54 43.36
CA GLN A 143 18.38 9.61 44.01
C GLN A 143 18.66 10.95 44.72
N GLU A 144 18.09 12.07 44.26
CA GLU A 144 18.40 13.41 44.78
C GLU A 144 17.58 13.89 46.01
N ARG A 145 16.61 13.11 46.51
CA ARG A 145 15.75 13.57 47.63
C ARG A 145 15.55 12.48 48.69
N SER A 146 15.82 12.86 49.94
CA SER A 146 15.73 12.04 51.16
C SER A 146 14.44 11.17 51.27
N PRO A 147 14.51 9.91 51.77
CA PRO A 147 13.44 8.91 51.61
C PRO A 147 12.16 9.15 52.41
N GLN A 148 12.21 9.89 53.53
CA GLN A 148 11.09 9.93 54.49
C GLN A 148 10.04 11.01 54.16
N GLY A 149 10.44 12.16 53.61
CA GLY A 149 9.52 13.26 53.31
C GLY A 149 8.68 13.07 52.03
N LYS A 150 9.11 12.21 51.10
CA LYS A 150 8.43 11.99 49.81
C LYS A 150 7.25 11.03 49.90
N ARG A 151 7.33 9.97 50.73
CA ARG A 151 6.24 8.99 50.85
C ARG A 151 4.94 9.66 51.29
N LEU A 152 5.04 10.56 52.26
CA LEU A 152 3.91 11.34 52.75
C LEU A 152 3.35 12.27 51.65
N LYS A 153 4.20 13.04 50.95
CA LYS A 153 3.74 13.93 49.86
C LYS A 153 3.15 13.20 48.66
N ARG A 154 3.68 12.02 48.30
CA ARG A 154 3.14 11.20 47.19
C ARG A 154 1.79 10.62 47.57
N GLU A 155 1.62 10.16 48.81
CA GLU A 155 0.35 9.63 49.30
C GLU A 155 -0.72 10.73 49.41
N GLU A 156 -0.34 11.94 49.80
CA GLU A 156 -1.23 13.11 49.86
C GLU A 156 -1.67 13.55 48.46
N LEU A 157 -0.74 13.65 47.50
CA LEU A 157 -1.08 13.95 46.09
C LEU A 157 -2.00 12.87 45.47
N LEU A 158 -1.76 11.59 45.76
CA LEU A 158 -2.66 10.51 45.31
C LEU A 158 -4.04 10.59 45.98
N LYS A 159 -4.13 10.99 47.26
CA LYS A 159 -5.41 11.20 47.95
C LYS A 159 -6.19 12.37 47.35
N ASP A 160 -5.52 13.41 46.89
CA ASP A 160 -6.16 14.58 46.27
C ASP A 160 -6.63 14.30 44.83
N MET A 161 -5.89 13.51 44.04
CA MET A 161 -6.28 13.19 42.65
C MET A 161 -7.39 12.13 42.54
N MET A 162 -7.53 11.25 43.53
CA MET A 162 -8.57 10.20 43.54
C MET A 162 -10.02 10.70 43.55
N PRO A 163 -10.41 11.72 44.34
CA PRO A 163 -11.75 12.29 44.27
C PRO A 163 -12.02 12.97 42.92
N GLU A 164 -11.04 13.66 42.33
CA GLU A 164 -11.18 14.31 41.01
C GLU A 164 -11.44 13.29 39.89
N LEU A 165 -10.71 12.16 39.89
CA LEU A 165 -10.93 11.08 38.94
C LEU A 165 -12.31 10.43 39.10
N LYS A 166 -12.78 10.23 40.34
CA LYS A 166 -14.12 9.71 40.63
C LYS A 166 -15.22 10.68 40.21
N GLU A 167 -15.00 11.98 40.40
CA GLU A 167 -15.94 13.02 39.98
C GLU A 167 -16.06 13.07 38.45
N LYS A 168 -14.93 13.01 37.75
CA LYS A 168 -14.90 12.95 36.29
C LYS A 168 -15.60 11.68 35.75
N GLU A 169 -15.34 10.51 36.35
CA GLU A 169 -16.01 9.26 35.97
C GLU A 169 -17.53 9.33 36.19
N LEU A 170 -17.97 9.97 37.29
CA LEU A 170 -19.38 10.22 37.56
C LEU A 170 -20.00 11.18 36.53
N GLN A 171 -19.24 12.18 36.10
CA GLN A 171 -19.67 13.14 35.09
C GLN A 171 -19.84 12.47 33.72
N ASP A 172 -18.86 11.69 33.28
CA ASP A 172 -18.93 10.92 32.04
C ASP A 172 -20.12 9.95 32.05
N LYS A 173 -20.36 9.27 33.19
CA LYS A 173 -21.54 8.40 33.37
C LYS A 173 -22.85 9.17 33.30
N ARG A 174 -22.92 10.40 33.81
CA ARG A 174 -24.10 11.26 33.71
C ARG A 174 -24.33 11.73 32.28
N GLU A 175 -23.27 12.10 31.56
CA GLU A 175 -23.33 12.52 30.17
C GLU A 175 -23.76 11.38 29.25
N ALA A 176 -23.20 10.18 29.43
CA ALA A 176 -23.60 8.98 28.70
C ALA A 176 -25.08 8.63 28.92
N ARG A 177 -25.59 8.79 30.15
CA ARG A 177 -27.02 8.61 30.45
C ARG A 177 -27.89 9.67 29.76
N LYS A 178 -27.45 10.93 29.70
CA LYS A 178 -28.16 12.00 28.99
C LYS A 178 -28.19 11.74 27.48
N LEU A 179 -27.07 11.34 26.89
CA LEU A 179 -26.99 10.98 25.47
C LEU A 179 -27.90 9.80 25.13
N MET A 180 -27.90 8.74 25.94
CA MET A 180 -28.83 7.62 25.74
C MET A 180 -30.29 8.03 25.90
N ALA A 181 -30.62 8.96 26.81
CA ALA A 181 -31.98 9.47 26.96
C ALA A 181 -32.41 10.29 25.73
N ALA A 182 -31.54 11.18 25.25
CA ALA A 182 -31.78 11.98 24.04
C ALA A 182 -31.93 11.10 22.79
N GLN A 183 -31.12 10.05 22.66
CA GLN A 183 -31.25 9.10 21.55
C GLN A 183 -32.60 8.39 21.58
N ARG A 184 -33.05 7.93 22.76
CA ARG A 184 -34.38 7.30 22.89
C ARG A 184 -35.52 8.25 22.58
N GLU A 185 -35.36 9.53 22.89
CA GLU A 185 -36.33 10.56 22.53
C GLU A 185 -36.37 10.79 21.01
N ALA A 186 -35.21 10.94 20.37
CA ALA A 186 -35.10 11.06 18.93
C ALA A 186 -35.65 9.82 18.20
N ASP A 187 -35.42 8.61 18.72
CA ASP A 187 -35.97 7.37 18.15
C ASP A 187 -37.51 7.33 18.27
N ARG A 188 -38.08 7.84 19.38
CA ARG A 188 -39.54 7.98 19.53
C ARG A 188 -40.11 8.98 18.53
N ASP A 189 -39.46 10.14 18.37
CA ASP A 189 -39.87 11.16 17.41
C ASP A 189 -39.81 10.64 15.98
N HIS A 190 -38.75 9.89 15.65
CA HIS A 190 -38.62 9.24 14.35
C HIS A 190 -39.75 8.23 14.10
N MET A 191 -40.06 7.38 15.08
CA MET A 191 -41.16 6.41 14.97
C MET A 191 -42.52 7.11 14.82
N LEU A 192 -42.76 8.21 15.52
CA LEU A 192 -43.97 9.02 15.38
C LEU A 192 -44.06 9.65 13.99
N ALA A 193 -42.97 10.19 13.46
CA ALA A 193 -42.92 10.76 12.12
C ALA A 193 -43.20 9.71 11.04
N VAL A 194 -42.61 8.51 11.17
CA VAL A 194 -42.88 7.37 10.27
C VAL A 194 -44.35 6.95 10.36
N ALA A 195 -44.91 6.83 11.57
CA ALA A 195 -46.33 6.48 11.75
C ALA A 195 -47.27 7.53 11.12
N GLN A 196 -46.96 8.82 11.26
CA GLN A 196 -47.71 9.90 10.61
C GLN A 196 -47.59 9.84 9.08
N ALA A 197 -46.39 9.60 8.54
CA ALA A 197 -46.17 9.49 7.10
C ALA A 197 -46.92 8.30 6.49
N VAL A 198 -46.88 7.13 7.14
CA VAL A 198 -47.65 5.95 6.72
C VAL A 198 -49.14 6.22 6.78
N SER A 199 -49.63 6.83 7.86
CA SER A 199 -51.05 7.19 8.00
C SER A 199 -51.52 8.13 6.88
N LYS A 200 -50.70 9.13 6.54
CA LYS A 200 -50.99 10.05 5.42
C LYS A 200 -51.04 9.32 4.07
N SER A 201 -50.07 8.46 3.81
CA SER A 201 -50.01 7.64 2.58
C SER A 201 -51.26 6.76 2.42
N ILE A 202 -51.72 6.12 3.50
CA ILE A 202 -52.96 5.32 3.50
C ILE A 202 -54.18 6.18 3.19
N VAL A 203 -54.29 7.37 3.80
CA VAL A 203 -55.41 8.30 3.55
C VAL A 203 -55.41 8.79 2.09
N ASP A 204 -54.24 9.11 1.54
CA ASP A 204 -54.10 9.53 0.13
C ASP A 204 -54.52 8.40 -0.83
N LEU A 205 -54.11 7.16 -0.55
CA LEU A 205 -54.47 5.98 -1.35
C LEU A 205 -55.99 5.72 -1.33
N ILE A 206 -56.64 5.81 -0.16
CA ILE A 206 -58.09 5.66 -0.03
C ILE A 206 -58.83 6.78 -0.78
N SER A 207 -58.30 8.01 -0.72
CA SER A 207 -58.89 9.17 -1.40
C SER A 207 -58.79 9.08 -2.93
N LEU A 208 -57.73 8.45 -3.46
CA LEU A 208 -57.57 8.16 -4.88
C LEU A 208 -58.54 7.07 -5.36
N SER A 209 -58.76 6.04 -4.54
CA SER A 209 -59.70 4.93 -4.85
C SER A 209 -61.17 5.37 -4.89
N LYS A 210 -61.54 6.44 -4.16
CA LYS A 210 -62.92 6.97 -4.11
C LYS A 210 -63.26 7.97 -5.24
N LYS A 211 -62.28 8.34 -6.08
CA LYS A 211 -62.45 9.29 -7.21
C LYS A 211 -62.55 8.60 -8.59
N GLY A 212 -62.52 7.27 -8.64
CA GLY A 212 -62.88 6.47 -9.82
C GLY A 212 -64.27 5.87 -9.67
#